data_AF-A0A9X8XIC8-F1
#
_entry.id   AF-A0A9X8XIC8-F1
#
_cell.length_a   1.000
_cell.length_b   1.000
_cell.length_c   1.000
_cell.angle_alpha   90.00
_cell.angle_beta   90.00
_cell.angle_gamma   90.00
#
_symmetry.space_group_name_H-M   'P 1'
#
loop_
_entity.id
_entity.type
_entity.pdbx_description
1 polymer ?
#
loop_
_entity_poly.entity_id
_entity_poly.type
_entity_poly.pdbx_seq_one_letter_code
_entity_poly.pdbx_strand_id
1 'polypeptide(L)' 'MSKLSPKPSTKIKKLTWQDLDILLKSIFEVSADETPSATIELELYEMSKSEIISEATAQGYEVIDNNNGYLVFN' A
#
# COMPACT_ATOMS: atom_id res chain seq x y z
N MET A 1 36.35 23.15 1.51
CA MET A 1 36.25 21.70 1.27
C MET A 1 34.96 21.18 1.92
N SER A 2 33.83 21.24 1.20
CA SER A 2 32.55 20.75 1.73
C SER A 2 32.53 19.22 1.66
N LYS A 3 32.80 18.56 2.78
CA LYS A 3 32.63 17.10 2.95
C LYS A 3 31.23 16.83 3.49
N LEU A 4 30.21 16.96 2.64
CA LEU A 4 28.89 16.43 3.01
C LEU A 4 28.99 14.90 2.95
N SER A 5 28.59 14.24 4.04
CA SER A 5 28.50 12.77 4.12
C SER A 5 27.63 12.23 2.98
N PRO A 6 27.95 11.04 2.42
CA PRO A 6 27.16 10.44 1.36
C PRO A 6 25.69 10.35 1.81
N LYS A 7 24.79 10.79 0.92
CA LYS A 7 23.33 10.78 1.13
C LYS A 7 22.95 9.39 1.66
N PRO A 8 22.27 9.25 2.81
CA PRO A 8 21.84 7.96 3.29
C PRO A 8 20.97 7.33 2.21
N SER A 9 21.49 6.31 1.54
CA SER A 9 20.69 5.47 0.65
C SER A 9 19.92 4.53 1.55
N THR A 10 18.88 5.05 2.18
CA THR A 10 17.78 4.21 2.67
C THR A 10 17.12 3.67 1.41
N LYS A 11 17.66 2.55 0.89
CA LYS A 11 16.93 1.73 -0.06
C LYS A 11 15.76 1.14 0.73
N ILE A 12 14.71 1.93 0.90
CA ILE A 12 13.45 1.45 1.44
C ILE A 12 13.01 0.41 0.42
N LYS A 13 13.05 -0.87 0.82
CA LYS A 13 12.56 -1.95 -0.02
C LYS A 13 11.08 -1.66 -0.21
N LYS A 14 10.69 -1.43 -1.45
CA LYS A 14 9.30 -1.22 -1.77
C LYS A 14 8.53 -2.53 -1.57
N LEU A 15 7.30 -2.42 -1.10
CA LEU A 15 6.37 -3.49 -0.82
C LEU A 15 5.81 -4.05 -2.12
N THR A 16 5.60 -5.36 -2.14
CA THR A 16 5.07 -6.11 -3.28
C THR A 16 3.56 -6.31 -3.15
N TRP A 17 2.91 -6.84 -4.21
CA TRP A 17 1.51 -7.28 -4.12
C TRP A 17 1.28 -8.28 -3.00
N GLN A 18 2.23 -9.18 -2.77
CA GLN A 18 2.11 -10.19 -1.73
C GLN A 18 2.08 -9.55 -0.33
N ASP A 19 2.87 -8.50 -0.11
CA ASP A 19 2.85 -7.76 1.17
C ASP A 19 1.50 -7.05 1.37
N LEU A 20 0.93 -6.49 0.31
CA LEU A 20 -0.42 -5.92 0.31
C LEU A 20 -1.48 -6.99 0.62
N ASP A 21 -1.44 -8.13 -0.07
CA ASP A 21 -2.40 -9.22 0.09
C ASP A 21 -2.40 -9.77 1.54
N ILE A 22 -1.21 -9.93 2.13
CA ILE A 22 -1.08 -10.33 3.54
C ILE A 22 -1.68 -9.27 4.48
N LEU A 23 -1.42 -7.98 4.22
CA LEU A 23 -1.98 -6.88 5.00
C LEU A 23 -3.52 -6.87 4.91
N LEU A 24 -4.06 -6.94 3.70
CA LEU A 24 -5.50 -6.94 3.46
C LEU A 24 -6.16 -8.15 4.11
N LYS A 25 -5.65 -9.38 3.87
CA LYS A 25 -6.17 -10.57 4.55
C LYS A 25 -6.09 -10.42 6.07
N SER A 26 -4.97 -9.96 6.61
CA SER A 26 -4.85 -9.76 8.06
C SER A 26 -5.86 -8.73 8.60
N ILE A 27 -6.24 -7.71 7.84
CA ILE A 27 -7.20 -6.70 8.30
C ILE A 27 -8.61 -7.26 8.17
N PHE A 28 -8.98 -7.77 7.00
CA PHE A 28 -10.34 -8.19 6.67
C PHE A 28 -10.73 -9.56 7.26
N GLU A 29 -9.76 -10.45 7.53
CA GLU A 29 -10.01 -11.78 8.11
C GLU A 29 -10.02 -11.74 9.65
N VAL A 30 -9.28 -10.80 10.25
CA VAL A 30 -9.16 -10.67 11.72
C VAL A 30 -10.08 -9.59 12.30
N SER A 31 -10.54 -8.63 11.50
CA SER A 31 -11.39 -7.56 11.99
C SER A 31 -12.69 -8.09 12.58
N ALA A 32 -12.90 -7.85 13.88
CA ALA A 32 -14.19 -7.97 14.52
C ALA A 32 -15.10 -6.75 14.27
N ASP A 33 -14.57 -5.73 13.59
CA ASP A 33 -15.30 -4.53 13.20
C ASP A 33 -16.29 -4.85 12.08
N GLU A 34 -17.49 -4.26 12.15
CA GLU A 34 -18.53 -4.40 11.11
C GLU A 34 -18.09 -3.81 9.75
N THR A 35 -17.06 -2.96 9.73
CA THR A 35 -16.54 -2.29 8.53
C THR A 35 -15.01 -2.23 8.55
N PRO A 36 -14.30 -3.31 8.22
CA PRO A 36 -12.84 -3.28 8.04
C PRO A 36 -12.45 -2.27 6.97
N SER A 37 -11.38 -1.53 7.22
CA SER A 37 -10.75 -0.68 6.21
C SER A 37 -9.23 -0.71 6.34
N ALA A 38 -8.54 -0.63 5.21
CA ALA A 38 -7.09 -0.59 5.14
C ALA A 38 -6.63 0.63 4.34
N THR A 39 -5.67 1.40 4.85
CA THR A 39 -5.08 2.52 4.11
C THR A 39 -3.63 2.17 3.78
N ILE A 40 -3.26 2.34 2.51
CA ILE A 40 -1.89 2.11 2.04
C ILE A 40 -1.34 3.39 1.39
N GLU A 41 -0.03 3.53 1.42
CA GLU A 41 0.70 4.61 0.74
C GLU A 41 1.36 4.07 -0.53
N LEU A 42 0.97 4.61 -1.69
CA LEU A 42 1.42 4.16 -3.01
C LEU A 42 2.94 4.26 -3.20
N GLU A 43 3.59 5.24 -2.60
CA GLU A 43 5.05 5.39 -2.71
C GLU A 43 5.83 4.22 -2.10
N LEU A 44 5.22 3.52 -1.13
CA LEU A 44 5.82 2.37 -0.48
C LEU A 44 5.76 1.12 -1.35
N TYR A 45 4.97 1.08 -2.42
CA TYR A 45 4.81 -0.11 -3.26
C TYR A 45 5.62 -0.03 -4.57
N GLU A 46 5.99 -1.21 -5.08
CA GLU A 46 6.63 -1.35 -6.39
C GLU A 46 5.64 -1.19 -7.54
N MET A 47 4.38 -1.56 -7.30
CA MET A 47 3.33 -1.52 -8.31
C MET A 47 2.81 -0.11 -8.54
N SER A 48 2.24 0.09 -9.72
CA SER A 48 1.55 1.33 -10.04
C SER A 48 0.19 1.39 -9.34
N LYS A 49 -0.29 2.60 -9.04
CA LYS A 49 -1.64 2.85 -8.51
C LYS A 49 -2.74 2.10 -9.27
N SER A 50 -2.71 2.19 -10.60
CA SER A 50 -3.69 1.53 -11.47
C SER A 50 -3.66 0.01 -11.35
N GLU A 51 -2.46 -0.55 -11.15
CA GLU A 51 -2.25 -1.99 -11.01
C GLU A 51 -2.81 -2.48 -9.68
N ILE A 52 -2.52 -1.76 -8.59
CA ILE A 52 -3.08 -2.04 -7.26
C ILE A 52 -4.61 -1.99 -7.29
N ILE A 53 -5.19 -0.94 -7.89
CA ILE A 53 -6.66 -0.81 -8.00
C ILE A 53 -7.23 -1.98 -8.83
N SER A 54 -6.64 -2.30 -9.97
CA SER A 54 -7.11 -3.37 -10.84
C SER A 54 -7.12 -4.73 -10.14
N GLU A 55 -6.01 -5.08 -9.46
CA GLU A 55 -5.88 -6.33 -8.73
C GLU A 55 -6.85 -6.39 -7.53
N ALA A 56 -6.96 -5.29 -6.78
CA ALA A 56 -7.87 -5.19 -5.64
C ALA A 56 -9.35 -5.32 -6.04
N THR A 57 -9.76 -4.62 -7.10
CA THR A 57 -11.11 -4.72 -7.66
C THR A 57 -11.39 -6.13 -8.21
N ALA A 58 -10.38 -6.79 -8.81
CA ALA A 58 -10.52 -8.17 -9.27
C ALA A 58 -10.74 -9.16 -8.10
N GLN A 59 -10.21 -8.85 -6.92
CA GLN A 59 -10.45 -9.62 -5.70
C GLN A 59 -11.73 -9.21 -4.94
N GLY A 60 -12.43 -8.18 -5.39
CA GLY A 60 -13.70 -7.73 -4.81
C GLY A 60 -13.58 -6.67 -3.71
N TYR A 61 -12.40 -6.06 -3.54
CA TYR A 61 -12.22 -4.92 -2.62
C TYR A 61 -12.71 -3.62 -3.25
N GLU A 62 -13.31 -2.75 -2.44
CA GLU A 62 -13.66 -1.39 -2.84
C GLU A 62 -12.48 -0.46 -2.55
N VAL A 63 -11.85 0.06 -3.61
CA VAL A 63 -10.68 0.95 -3.47
C VAL A 63 -11.07 2.40 -3.71
N ILE A 64 -10.89 3.22 -2.68
CA ILE A 64 -11.07 4.66 -2.71
C ILE A 64 -9.71 5.33 -2.84
N ASP A 65 -9.55 6.09 -3.92
CA ASP A 65 -8.37 6.90 -4.18
C ASP A 65 -8.56 8.31 -3.65
N ASN A 66 -7.80 8.66 -2.60
CA ASN A 66 -7.84 10.01 -2.00
C ASN A 66 -7.00 11.04 -2.76
N ASN A 67 -6.41 10.68 -3.90
CA ASN A 67 -5.58 11.54 -4.77
C ASN A 67 -4.36 12.19 -4.08
N ASN A 68 -4.01 11.74 -2.88
CA ASN A 68 -2.88 12.21 -2.07
C ASN A 68 -1.73 11.18 -2.01
N GLY A 69 -1.71 10.22 -2.94
CA GLY A 69 -0.74 9.11 -2.88
C GLY A 69 -1.17 7.97 -1.96
N TYR A 70 -2.40 8.01 -1.43
CA TYR A 70 -2.95 6.95 -0.58
C TYR A 70 -4.16 6.28 -1.25
N LEU A 71 -4.28 4.98 -1.04
CA LEU A 71 -5.46 4.20 -1.39
C LEU A 71 -6.09 3.63 -0.12
N VAL A 72 -7.40 3.72 -0.02
CA VAL A 72 -8.19 3.14 1.08
C VAL A 72 -8.99 1.97 0.53
N PHE A 73 -8.95 0.85 1.22
CA PHE A 73 -9.64 -0.40 0.87
C PHE A 73 -10.74 -0.62 1.89
N ASN A 74 -11.94 -0.95 1.40
CA ASN A 74 -13.09 -1.38 2.18
C ASN A 74 -13.64 -2.70 1.64
#